data_AF-A0A7N0UW75-F1
#
_entry.id   AF-A0A7N0UW75-F1
#
_cell.length_a   1.000
_cell.length_b   1.000
_cell.length_c   1.000
_cell.angle_alpha   90.00
_cell.angle_beta   90.00
_cell.angle_gamma   90.00
#
_symmetry.space_group_name_H-M   'P 1'
#
loop_
_entity.id
_entity.type
_entity.pdbx_description
1 polymer ?
#
loop_
_entity_poly.entity_id
_entity_poly.type
_entity_poly.pdbx_seq_one_letter_code
_entity_poly.pdbx_strand_id
1 'polypeptide(L)'
;MEIREPAGEKKHRTMHLVDLIQEPCKKICSESSKALKALSCSIKDMTPPSSVNLHVENARAAVEDLKTRLSHIPASQHTDLLAILPAATVASILIEVVGKMEKVAESVEELSRGAGFKEKKEKLAKPSPILHRSTVTPICTDDEVVIDISEVDQVKELPRNQQGHHSLNGEGS
;
A
#
# COMPACT_ATOMS: atom_id res chain seq x y z
N MET A 1 -26.16 -26.91 25.40
CA MET A 1 -26.57 -25.53 25.73
C MET A 1 -25.60 -24.61 25.02
N GLU A 2 -25.90 -24.25 23.77
CA GLU A 2 -25.11 -23.26 23.04
C GLU A 2 -25.47 -21.89 23.60
N ILE A 3 -24.52 -21.28 24.32
CA ILE A 3 -24.64 -19.89 24.74
C ILE A 3 -24.48 -19.06 23.47
N ARG A 4 -25.60 -18.64 22.87
CA ARG A 4 -25.61 -17.68 21.76
C ARG A 4 -25.05 -16.37 22.28
N GLU A 5 -23.79 -16.09 21.96
CA GLU A 5 -23.21 -14.77 22.19
C GLU A 5 -24.04 -13.69 21.45
N PRO A 6 -24.33 -12.55 22.10
CA PRO A 6 -25.14 -11.49 21.52
C PRO A 6 -24.41 -10.85 20.31
N ALA A 7 -25.15 -10.58 19.23
CA ALA A 7 -24.61 -10.06 17.97
C ALA A 7 -23.84 -8.74 18.10
N GLY A 8 -24.11 -7.94 19.15
CA GLY A 8 -23.38 -6.70 19.47
C GLY A 8 -21.94 -6.93 19.95
N GLU A 9 -21.67 -7.99 20.72
CA GLU A 9 -20.32 -8.30 21.20
C GLU A 9 -19.44 -8.85 20.08
N LYS A 10 -20.01 -9.65 19.17
CA LYS A 10 -19.29 -10.17 18.01
C LYS A 10 -18.82 -9.07 17.05
N LYS A 11 -19.72 -8.13 16.70
CA LYS A 11 -19.38 -7.01 15.80
C LYS A 11 -18.28 -6.12 16.38
N HIS A 12 -18.37 -5.77 17.66
CA HIS A 12 -17.36 -4.94 18.34
C HIS A 12 -16.00 -5.64 18.42
N ARG A 13 -15.99 -6.96 18.66
CA ARG A 13 -14.78 -7.79 18.72
C ARG A 13 -14.07 -7.89 17.37
N THR A 14 -14.82 -8.12 16.28
CA THR A 14 -14.25 -8.16 14.92
C THR A 14 -13.65 -6.82 14.51
N MET A 15 -14.33 -5.71 14.81
CA MET A 15 -13.84 -4.36 14.50
C MET A 15 -12.48 -4.08 15.15
N HIS A 16 -12.32 -4.45 16.42
CA HIS A 16 -11.05 -4.30 17.15
C HIS A 16 -9.88 -5.12 16.55
N LEU A 17 -10.16 -6.32 16.01
CA LEU A 17 -9.14 -7.15 15.36
C LEU A 17 -8.73 -6.61 13.98
N VAL A 18 -9.66 -6.01 13.23
CA VAL A 18 -9.36 -5.37 11.94
C VAL A 18 -8.48 -4.15 12.15
N ASP A 19 -8.78 -3.31 13.13
CA ASP A 19 -7.97 -2.12 13.47
C ASP A 19 -6.53 -2.48 13.84
N LEU A 20 -6.36 -3.59 14.56
CA LEU A 20 -5.04 -4.10 14.97
C LEU A 20 -4.13 -4.43 13.76
N ILE A 21 -4.72 -4.89 12.66
CA ILE A 21 -4.02 -5.24 11.41
C ILE A 21 -3.87 -4.01 10.51
N GLN A 22 -4.91 -3.18 10.46
CA GLN A 22 -5.01 -2.08 9.51
C GLN A 22 -3.91 -1.02 9.72
N GLU A 23 -3.65 -0.61 10.96
CA GLU A 23 -2.65 0.42 11.26
C GLU A 23 -1.23 0.05 10.79
N PRO A 24 -0.68 -1.12 11.16
CA PRO A 24 0.60 -1.58 10.62
C PRO A 24 0.59 -1.72 9.09
N CYS A 25 -0.50 -2.21 8.50
CA CYS A 25 -0.62 -2.35 7.05
C CYS A 25 -0.55 -1.00 6.32
N LYS A 26 -1.23 0.04 6.82
CA LYS A 26 -1.14 1.41 6.28
C LYS A 26 0.29 1.92 6.31
N LYS A 27 0.99 1.69 7.43
CA LYS A 27 2.40 2.09 7.57
C LYS A 27 3.31 1.34 6.61
N ILE A 28 3.14 0.02 6.46
CA ILE A 28 3.87 -0.79 5.47
C ILE A 28 3.67 -0.20 4.07
N CYS A 29 2.41 0.02 3.65
CA CYS A 29 2.12 0.55 2.33
C CYS A 29 2.76 1.94 2.09
N SER A 30 2.66 2.85 3.06
CA SER A 30 3.23 4.19 2.98
C SER A 30 4.76 4.13 2.82
N GLU A 31 5.44 3.42 3.72
CA GLU A 31 6.90 3.36 3.69
C GLU A 31 7.42 2.59 2.48
N SER A 32 6.73 1.51 2.05
CA SER A 32 7.08 0.81 0.82
C SER A 32 6.92 1.69 -0.42
N SER A 33 5.86 2.48 -0.49
CA SER A 33 5.64 3.40 -1.62
C SER A 33 6.73 4.47 -1.68
N LYS A 34 7.13 5.02 -0.53
CA LYS A 34 8.23 6.00 -0.44
C LYS A 34 9.57 5.39 -0.86
N ALA A 35 9.88 4.17 -0.40
CA ALA A 35 11.09 3.45 -0.79
C ALA A 35 11.12 3.18 -2.31
N LEU A 36 10.05 2.64 -2.88
CA LEU A 36 9.95 2.36 -4.32
C LEU A 36 10.04 3.63 -5.17
N LYS A 37 9.43 4.73 -4.72
CA LYS A 37 9.54 6.04 -5.37
C LYS A 37 10.98 6.56 -5.34
N ALA A 38 11.65 6.48 -4.19
CA ALA A 38 13.05 6.89 -4.06
C ALA A 38 13.97 6.05 -4.95
N LEU A 39 13.76 4.72 -5.02
CA LEU A 39 14.49 3.83 -5.92
C LEU A 39 14.27 4.20 -7.39
N SER A 40 13.03 4.47 -7.79
CA SER A 40 12.71 4.93 -9.14
C SER A 40 13.42 6.24 -9.49
N CYS A 41 13.42 7.22 -8.58
CA CYS A 41 14.14 8.48 -8.77
C CYS A 41 15.65 8.27 -8.87
N SER A 42 16.23 7.40 -8.03
CA SER A 42 17.65 7.05 -8.09
C SER A 42 18.06 6.50 -9.47
N ILE A 43 17.27 5.58 -10.02
CA ILE A 43 17.51 5.02 -11.37
C ILE A 43 17.36 6.09 -12.43
N LYS A 44 16.26 6.86 -12.40
CA LYS A 44 15.93 7.90 -13.40
C LYS A 44 17.01 8.98 -13.46
N ASP A 45 17.49 9.41 -12.30
CA ASP A 45 18.46 10.49 -12.19
C ASP A 45 19.91 10.00 -12.20
N MET A 46 20.13 8.67 -12.23
CA MET A 46 21.44 8.02 -12.11
C MET A 46 22.23 8.51 -10.89
N THR A 47 21.53 8.67 -9.77
CA THR A 47 22.09 9.10 -8.49
C THR A 47 22.03 7.95 -7.47
N PRO A 48 22.97 7.83 -6.53
CA PRO A 48 22.92 6.78 -5.51
C PRO A 48 21.60 6.78 -4.69
N PRO A 49 21.07 5.62 -4.29
CA PRO A 49 19.79 5.50 -3.56
C PRO A 49 19.91 5.81 -2.05
N SER A 50 20.48 6.95 -1.68
CA SER A 50 20.86 7.28 -0.29
C SER A 50 19.70 7.39 0.72
N SER A 51 18.49 7.72 0.27
CA SER A 51 17.30 7.87 1.14
C SER A 51 16.47 6.60 1.28
N VAL A 52 16.77 5.55 0.51
CA VAL A 52 15.94 4.33 0.45
C VAL A 52 16.02 3.52 1.75
N ASN A 53 17.21 3.44 2.37
CA ASN A 53 17.44 2.60 3.55
C ASN A 53 16.48 2.94 4.69
N LEU A 54 16.20 4.22 4.94
CA LEU A 54 15.28 4.64 6.00
C LEU A 54 13.86 4.09 5.79
N HIS A 55 13.33 4.19 4.58
CA HIS A 55 11.97 3.71 4.27
C HIS A 55 11.89 2.18 4.28
N VAL A 56 12.95 1.49 3.84
CA VAL A 56 13.05 0.03 3.93
C VAL A 56 13.05 -0.43 5.39
N GLU A 57 13.87 0.20 6.24
CA GLU A 57 13.92 -0.08 7.68
C GLU A 57 12.59 0.19 8.37
N ASN A 58 11.93 1.31 8.05
CA ASN A 58 10.62 1.64 8.62
C ASN A 58 9.53 0.64 8.19
N ALA A 59 9.52 0.19 6.94
CA ALA A 59 8.59 -0.82 6.46
C ALA A 59 8.82 -2.16 7.17
N ARG A 60 10.09 -2.56 7.36
CA ARG A 60 10.46 -3.76 8.14
C ARG A 60 10.02 -3.64 9.60
N ALA A 61 10.25 -2.49 10.23
CA ALA A 61 9.79 -2.26 11.60
C ALA A 61 8.26 -2.36 11.72
N ALA A 62 7.51 -1.88 10.73
CA ALA A 62 6.05 -2.04 10.69
C ALA A 62 5.60 -3.50 10.49
N VAL A 63 6.35 -4.31 9.73
CA VAL A 63 6.13 -5.76 9.64
C VAL A 63 6.34 -6.44 11.00
N GLU A 64 7.40 -6.08 11.73
CA GLU A 64 7.65 -6.66 13.06
C GLU A 64 6.61 -6.19 14.10
N ASP A 65 6.13 -4.95 14.02
CA ASP A 65 5.00 -4.47 14.82
C ASP A 65 3.72 -5.28 14.52
N LEU A 66 3.42 -5.51 13.24
CA LEU A 66 2.27 -6.34 12.83
C LEU A 66 2.37 -7.76 13.38
N LYS A 67 3.53 -8.41 13.26
CA LYS A 67 3.74 -9.77 13.78
C LYS A 67 3.58 -9.83 15.30
N THR A 68 4.14 -8.83 15.99
CA THR A 68 4.02 -8.70 17.46
C THR A 68 2.56 -8.54 17.85
N ARG A 69 1.81 -7.66 17.20
CA ARG A 69 0.38 -7.47 17.47
C ARG A 69 -0.43 -8.75 17.27
N LEU A 70 -0.17 -9.48 16.19
CA LEU A 70 -0.84 -10.75 15.90
C LEU A 70 -0.51 -11.84 16.92
N SER A 71 0.73 -11.89 17.44
CA SER A 71 1.12 -12.90 18.43
C SER A 71 0.49 -12.68 19.81
N HIS A 72 0.07 -11.44 20.10
CA HIS A 72 -0.64 -11.10 21.34
C HIS A 72 -2.16 -11.38 21.28
N ILE A 73 -2.70 -11.80 20.13
CA ILE A 73 -4.12 -12.17 20.03
C ILE A 73 -4.36 -13.47 20.81
N PRO A 74 -5.27 -13.49 21.80
CA PRO A 74 -5.59 -14.71 22.53
C PRO A 74 -6.24 -15.75 21.62
N ALA A 75 -5.88 -17.03 21.80
CA ALA A 75 -6.44 -18.16 21.04
C ALA A 75 -7.98 -18.22 21.06
N SER A 76 -8.61 -17.73 22.13
CA SER A 76 -10.08 -17.65 22.25
C SER A 76 -10.74 -16.67 21.27
N GLN A 77 -9.97 -15.76 20.68
CA GLN A 77 -10.42 -14.78 19.69
C GLN A 77 -10.23 -15.26 18.24
N HIS A 78 -9.67 -16.47 18.04
CA HIS A 78 -9.46 -17.05 16.70
C HIS A 78 -10.76 -17.58 16.05
N THR A 79 -11.88 -17.56 16.77
CA THR A 79 -13.19 -18.08 16.28
C THR A 79 -13.81 -17.21 15.19
N ASP A 80 -13.39 -15.96 15.05
CA ASP A 80 -13.81 -15.03 13.99
C ASP A 80 -12.82 -15.01 12.79
N LEU A 81 -12.09 -16.12 12.56
CA LEU A 81 -11.05 -16.23 11.52
C LEU A 81 -11.54 -15.80 10.14
N LEU A 82 -12.79 -16.13 9.78
CA LEU A 82 -13.39 -15.77 8.50
C LEU A 82 -13.57 -14.26 8.33
N ALA A 83 -13.85 -13.54 9.42
CA ALA A 83 -14.07 -12.10 9.39
C ALA A 83 -12.73 -11.34 9.29
N ILE A 84 -11.64 -11.90 9.81
CA ILE A 84 -10.29 -11.31 9.71
C ILE A 84 -9.51 -11.82 8.50
N LEU A 85 -9.98 -12.85 7.80
CA LEU A 85 -9.29 -13.46 6.67
C LEU A 85 -8.92 -12.45 5.57
N PRO A 86 -9.79 -11.49 5.17
CA PRO A 86 -9.41 -10.47 4.19
C PRO A 86 -8.25 -9.59 4.68
N ALA A 87 -8.33 -9.11 5.92
CA ALA A 87 -7.28 -8.28 6.52
C ALA A 87 -5.96 -9.05 6.67
N ALA A 88 -6.01 -10.31 7.11
CA ALA A 88 -4.85 -11.19 7.20
C ALA A 88 -4.22 -11.49 5.82
N THR A 89 -5.05 -11.62 4.77
CA THR A 89 -4.58 -11.81 3.40
C THR A 89 -3.82 -10.59 2.91
N VAL A 90 -4.38 -9.39 3.13
CA VAL A 90 -3.71 -8.11 2.81
C VAL A 90 -2.37 -8.02 3.56
N ALA A 91 -2.37 -8.29 4.87
CA ALA A 91 -1.16 -8.33 5.68
C ALA A 91 -0.09 -9.27 5.10
N SER A 92 -0.46 -10.50 4.72
CA SER A 92 0.49 -11.47 4.14
C SER A 92 1.09 -10.95 2.83
N ILE A 93 0.27 -10.40 1.94
CA ILE A 93 0.73 -9.82 0.68
C ILE A 93 1.69 -8.65 0.94
N LEU A 94 1.38 -7.78 1.90
CA LEU A 94 2.23 -6.64 2.23
C LEU A 94 3.59 -7.06 2.81
N ILE A 95 3.62 -8.11 3.64
CA ILE A 95 4.88 -8.70 4.12
C ILE A 95 5.73 -9.20 2.95
N GLU A 96 5.11 -9.89 1.98
CA GLU A 96 5.80 -10.34 0.77
C GLU A 96 6.32 -9.16 -0.07
N VAL A 97 5.52 -8.09 -0.21
CA VAL A 97 5.92 -6.86 -0.92
C VAL A 97 7.16 -6.23 -0.27
N VAL A 98 7.23 -6.13 1.05
CA VAL A 98 8.42 -5.62 1.75
C VAL A 98 9.65 -6.47 1.42
N GLY A 99 9.53 -7.80 1.47
CA GLY A 99 10.65 -8.70 1.12
C GLY A 99 11.08 -8.60 -0.35
N LYS A 100 10.17 -8.29 -1.28
CA LYS A 100 10.52 -8.04 -2.68
C LYS A 100 11.15 -6.67 -2.88
N MET A 101 10.64 -5.65 -2.19
CA MET A 101 11.18 -4.29 -2.21
C MET A 101 12.64 -4.27 -1.73
N GLU A 102 12.99 -5.02 -0.69
CA GLU A 102 14.38 -5.17 -0.23
C GLU A 102 15.31 -5.67 -1.34
N LYS A 103 14.89 -6.70 -2.08
CA LYS A 103 15.67 -7.24 -3.21
C LYS A 103 15.81 -6.23 -4.35
N VAL A 104 14.78 -5.41 -4.59
CA VAL A 104 14.87 -4.32 -5.57
C VAL A 104 15.87 -3.27 -5.08
N ALA A 105 15.85 -2.91 -3.80
CA ALA A 105 16.81 -1.96 -3.22
C ALA A 105 18.25 -2.46 -3.37
N GLU A 106 18.51 -3.72 -3.03
CA GLU A 106 19.81 -4.37 -3.22
C GLU A 106 20.25 -4.34 -4.70
N SER A 107 19.35 -4.71 -5.61
CA SER A 107 19.64 -4.71 -7.05
C SER A 107 19.96 -3.32 -7.60
N VAL A 108 19.27 -2.28 -7.10
CA VAL A 108 19.51 -0.89 -7.50
C VAL A 108 20.83 -0.37 -6.92
N GLU A 109 21.19 -0.77 -5.71
CA GLU A 109 22.50 -0.45 -5.12
C GLU A 109 23.65 -1.08 -5.93
N GLU A 110 23.50 -2.34 -6.34
CA GLU A 110 24.45 -3.01 -7.24
C GLU A 110 24.54 -2.34 -8.61
N LEU A 111 23.39 -1.99 -9.20
CA LEU A 111 23.32 -1.24 -10.46
C LEU A 111 24.01 0.12 -10.33
N SER A 112 23.73 0.86 -9.26
CA SER A 112 24.30 2.17 -8.97
C SER A 112 25.83 2.11 -8.96
N ARG A 113 26.39 1.10 -8.27
CA ARG A 113 27.83 0.84 -8.25
C ARG A 113 28.39 0.45 -9.61
N GLY A 114 27.73 -0.46 -10.33
CA GLY A 114 28.17 -0.96 -11.63
C GLY A 114 28.11 0.09 -12.75
N ALA A 115 27.10 0.95 -12.71
CA ALA A 115 26.88 2.03 -13.68
C ALA A 115 27.59 3.35 -13.27
N GLY A 116 28.18 3.41 -12.08
CA GLY A 116 28.89 4.59 -11.59
C GLY A 116 27.97 5.79 -11.40
N PHE A 117 26.80 5.57 -10.78
CA PHE A 117 25.87 6.64 -10.40
C PHE A 117 26.60 7.70 -9.57
N LYS A 118 26.24 8.97 -9.81
CA LYS A 118 26.96 10.11 -9.22
C LYS A 118 26.00 10.99 -8.44
N GLU A 119 26.44 11.49 -7.30
CA GLU A 119 25.71 12.53 -6.62
C GLU A 119 25.59 13.76 -7.54
N LYS A 120 24.39 14.34 -7.57
CA LYS A 120 24.21 15.66 -8.18
C LYS A 120 25.02 16.63 -7.33
N LYS A 121 26.14 17.10 -7.88
CA LYS A 121 26.82 18.27 -7.34
C LYS A 121 25.83 19.43 -7.42
N GLU A 122 25.30 19.87 -6.30
CA GLU A 122 24.70 21.21 -6.22
C GLU A 122 25.78 22.16 -6.73
N LYS A 123 25.53 22.77 -7.89
CA LYS A 123 26.38 23.85 -8.35
C LYS A 123 26.12 24.99 -7.38
N LEU A 124 26.96 25.10 -6.34
CA LEU A 124 27.11 26.33 -5.58
C LEU A 124 27.41 27.41 -6.62
N ALA A 125 26.41 28.25 -6.89
CA ALA A 125 26.46 29.20 -7.99
C ALA A 125 27.63 30.15 -7.77
N LYS A 126 28.67 30.04 -8.59
CA LYS A 126 29.52 31.19 -8.87
C LYS A 126 28.64 32.21 -9.60
N PRO A 127 28.56 33.49 -9.16
CA PRO A 127 27.74 34.47 -9.83
C PRO A 127 28.29 34.64 -11.25
N SER A 128 27.55 34.17 -12.25
CA SER A 128 27.86 34.37 -13.66
C SER A 128 26.63 34.96 -14.34
N PRO A 129 26.83 35.92 -15.26
CA PRO A 129 25.81 36.86 -15.66
C PRO A 129 24.70 36.18 -16.45
N ILE A 130 23.51 36.73 -16.22
CA ILE A 130 22.18 36.36 -16.70
C ILE A 130 22.22 35.83 -18.13
N LEU A 131 21.98 34.52 -18.28
CA LEU A 131 21.50 33.96 -19.54
C LEU A 131 20.28 33.11 -19.20
N HIS A 132 19.16 33.44 -19.85
CA HIS A 132 17.82 32.88 -19.67
C HIS A 132 17.79 31.40 -20.09
N ARG A 133 18.49 30.56 -19.33
CA ARG A 133 18.55 29.11 -19.51
C ARG A 133 17.65 28.51 -18.45
N SER A 134 16.46 28.08 -18.88
CA SER A 134 15.57 27.24 -18.08
C SER A 134 16.39 26.03 -17.63
N THR A 135 16.71 25.98 -16.35
CA THR A 135 17.35 24.82 -15.73
C THR A 135 16.25 23.80 -15.51
N VAL A 136 16.24 22.74 -16.31
CA VAL A 136 15.33 21.61 -16.09
C VAL A 136 15.88 20.84 -14.89
N THR A 137 15.37 21.15 -13.71
CA THR A 137 15.49 20.25 -12.56
C THR A 137 14.58 19.05 -12.82
N PRO A 138 15.07 17.81 -12.73
CA PRO A 138 14.17 16.67 -12.73
C PRO A 138 13.26 16.79 -11.51
N ILE A 139 11.99 17.04 -11.76
CA ILE A 139 10.94 17.05 -10.74
C ILE A 139 10.55 15.58 -10.58
N CYS A 140 10.95 14.96 -9.47
CA CYS A 140 10.21 13.82 -8.95
C CYS A 140 9.03 14.43 -8.20
N THR A 141 7.85 14.43 -8.83
CA THR A 141 6.65 15.05 -8.27
C THR A 141 6.36 14.43 -6.91
N ASP A 142 6.13 15.27 -5.90
CA ASP A 142 5.57 14.89 -4.61
C ASP A 142 4.08 14.55 -4.75
N ASP A 143 3.76 13.63 -5.67
CA ASP A 143 2.46 12.96 -5.62
C ASP A 143 2.48 12.10 -4.35
N GLU A 144 1.86 12.62 -3.30
CA GLU A 144 1.55 11.90 -2.08
C GLU A 144 0.56 10.80 -2.44
N VAL A 145 1.00 9.54 -2.37
CA VAL A 145 0.12 8.40 -2.57
C VAL A 145 -0.70 8.24 -1.28
N VAL A 146 -1.85 8.93 -1.22
CA VAL A 146 -2.82 8.74 -0.14
C VAL A 146 -3.51 7.40 -0.35
N ILE A 147 -3.15 6.41 0.46
CA ILE A 147 -3.79 5.09 0.45
C ILE A 147 -4.94 5.15 1.44
N ASP A 148 -6.13 5.52 0.94
CA ASP A 148 -7.36 5.40 1.70
C ASP A 148 -7.81 3.93 1.69
N ILE A 149 -7.59 3.24 2.80
CA ILE A 149 -8.21 1.93 3.03
C ILE A 149 -9.62 2.20 3.52
N SER A 150 -10.54 2.40 2.58
CA SER A 150 -11.96 2.53 2.91
C SER A 150 -12.52 1.17 3.33
N GLU A 151 -13.29 1.16 4.42
CA GLU A 151 -14.04 0.00 4.90
C GLU A 151 -14.94 -0.54 3.77
N VAL A 152 -14.89 -1.85 3.49
CA VAL A 152 -15.69 -2.45 2.42
C VAL A 152 -17.13 -2.54 2.90
N ASP A 153 -17.90 -1.47 2.69
CA ASP A 153 -19.32 -1.49 2.98
C ASP A 153 -19.99 -2.51 2.04
N GLN A 154 -20.89 -3.30 2.62
CA GLN A 154 -21.40 -4.56 2.07
C GLN A 154 -21.90 -4.44 0.62
N VAL A 155 -21.64 -5.48 -0.18
CA VAL A 155 -22.17 -5.68 -1.52
C VAL A 155 -23.67 -5.40 -1.55
N LYS A 156 -24.07 -4.28 -2.16
CA LYS A 156 -25.47 -3.94 -2.39
C LYS A 156 -25.94 -4.72 -3.61
N GLU A 157 -26.64 -5.83 -3.38
CA GLU A 157 -27.34 -6.61 -4.41
C GLU A 157 -28.16 -5.67 -5.33
N LEU A 158 -27.85 -5.67 -6.63
CA LEU A 158 -28.65 -4.96 -7.64
C LEU A 158 -29.97 -5.70 -7.90
N PRO A 159 -31.11 -5.00 -8.02
CA PRO A 159 -32.38 -5.65 -8.33
C PRO A 159 -32.38 -6.20 -9.76
N ARG A 160 -32.66 -7.50 -9.88
CA ARG A 160 -32.85 -8.23 -11.13
C ARG A 160 -33.97 -7.54 -11.95
N ASN A 161 -33.64 -7.05 -13.14
CA ASN A 161 -34.61 -6.40 -14.02
C ASN A 161 -35.73 -7.40 -14.43
N GLN A 162 -36.97 -6.93 -14.49
CA GLN A 162 -38.04 -7.63 -15.17
C GLN A 162 -38.03 -7.13 -16.60
N GLN A 163 -37.57 -7.95 -17.53
CA GLN A 163 -37.62 -7.65 -18.94
C GLN A 163 -38.97 -8.13 -19.49
N GLY A 164 -39.88 -7.16 -19.66
CA GLY A 164 -41.12 -7.37 -20.38
C GLY A 164 -40.85 -7.74 -21.82
N HIS A 165 -41.38 -8.88 -22.26
CA HIS A 165 -41.51 -9.18 -23.68
C HIS A 165 -42.89 -8.71 -24.15
N HIS A 166 -42.84 -7.72 -25.03
CA HIS A 166 -43.94 -7.16 -25.80
C HIS A 166 -44.80 -8.24 -26.48
N SER A 167 -46.12 -8.15 -26.28
CA SER A 167 -47.11 -8.66 -27.22
C SER A 167 -47.04 -7.83 -28.52
N LEU A 168 -46.86 -8.51 -29.65
CA LEU A 168 -47.19 -7.97 -30.97
C LEU A 168 -48.50 -8.60 -31.41
N ASN A 169 -49.59 -7.85 -31.28
CA ASN A 169 -50.84 -8.10 -32.00
C ASN A 169 -50.67 -7.56 -33.42
N GLY A 170 -50.86 -8.42 -34.42
CA GLY A 170 -51.11 -8.03 -35.80
C GLY A 170 -52.51 -8.49 -36.18
N GLU A 171 -53.44 -7.54 -36.34
CA GLU A 171 -54.72 -7.72 -37.01
C GLU A 171 -54.73 -6.86 -38.28
N GLY A 172 -55.23 -7.44 -39.39
CA GLY A 172 -55.96 -6.68 -40.41
C GLY A 172 -55.35 -6.64 -41.82
N SER A 173 -55.66 -7.64 -42.66
CA SER A 173 -56.53 -7.50 -43.86
C SER A 173 -56.76 -8.86 -44.51
#